data_AF-A0A1V6P7T7-F1
#
_entry.id   AF-A0A1V6P7T7-F1
#
_cell.length_a   1.000
_cell.length_b   1.000
_cell.length_c   1.000
_cell.angle_alpha   90.00
_cell.angle_beta   90.00
_cell.angle_gamma   90.00
#
_symmetry.space_group_name_H-M   'P 1'
#
loop_
_entity.id
_entity.type
_entity.pdbx_description
1 polymer ?
#
loop_
_entity_poly.entity_id
_entity_poly.type
_entity_poly.pdbx_seq_one_letter_code
_entity_poly.pdbx_strand_id
1 'polypeptide(L)'
;MRFESLDPRKIFGMGQYQQPYLNLKGTDLELARRNSQGSVPFAISLRGVREFVWSNAKKNYYDRGIKIFWLDEAEPEYSIYDFDIYRCYTGGNMQTGNIFPKEYARGFYEGMRAEGQTNIINHIRCTWAGSQRYGALVWGGDIASSWSSFRNQLAAGLDMWLAGIPW
;
A
#
# COMPACT_ATOMS: atom_id res chain seq x y z
N MET A 1 0.04 -16.64 14.96
CA MET A 1 -1.23 -15.94 14.68
C MET A 1 -1.81 -16.59 13.43
N ARG A 2 -3.03 -17.13 13.49
CA ARG A 2 -3.64 -17.88 12.37
C ARG A 2 -4.56 -16.93 11.61
N PHE A 3 -4.35 -16.82 10.30
CA PHE A 3 -5.14 -15.94 9.44
C PHE A 3 -6.46 -16.64 9.11
N GLU A 4 -7.57 -16.11 9.64
CA GLU A 4 -8.92 -16.57 9.30
C GLU A 4 -9.65 -15.49 8.51
N SER A 5 -10.04 -15.82 7.28
CA SER A 5 -10.90 -14.99 6.45
C SER A 5 -12.32 -14.97 7.00
N LEU A 6 -13.00 -13.82 6.87
CA LEU A 6 -14.42 -13.68 7.18
C LEU A 6 -15.32 -14.54 6.27
N ASP A 7 -14.86 -14.87 5.04
CA ASP A 7 -15.46 -15.94 4.23
C ASP A 7 -14.73 -17.26 4.54
N PRO A 8 -15.44 -18.29 5.03
CA PRO A 8 -14.84 -19.58 5.40
C PRO A 8 -14.31 -20.38 4.21
N ARG A 9 -14.53 -19.97 2.96
CA ARG A 9 -14.27 -20.85 1.81
C ARG A 9 -12.86 -20.72 1.24
N LYS A 10 -12.30 -19.52 1.07
CA LYS A 10 -11.02 -19.33 0.34
C LYS A 10 -10.29 -18.04 0.75
N ILE A 11 -8.96 -18.07 0.75
CA ILE A 11 -8.10 -16.89 0.86
C ILE A 11 -7.31 -16.78 -0.44
N PHE A 12 -7.43 -15.67 -1.14
CA PHE A 12 -6.70 -15.41 -2.38
C PHE A 12 -5.81 -14.19 -2.19
N GLY A 13 -4.64 -14.22 -2.81
CA GLY A 13 -3.80 -13.03 -2.98
C GLY A 13 -2.73 -12.84 -1.91
N MET A 14 -1.50 -12.71 -2.40
CA MET A 14 -0.40 -11.95 -1.81
C MET A 14 0.45 -11.30 -2.91
N GLY A 15 0.04 -11.33 -4.19
CA GLY A 15 0.82 -10.87 -5.36
C GLY A 15 1.44 -11.98 -6.22
N GLN A 16 2.30 -11.61 -7.18
CA GLN A 16 3.00 -12.50 -8.11
C GLN A 16 4.19 -13.22 -7.45
N TYR A 17 3.92 -14.00 -6.42
CA TYR A 17 4.90 -14.98 -5.95
C TYR A 17 4.89 -16.18 -6.91
N GLN A 18 6.06 -16.69 -7.29
CA GLN A 18 6.19 -18.00 -7.95
C GLN A 18 5.83 -19.10 -6.94
N GLN A 19 4.54 -19.26 -6.67
CA GLN A 19 4.02 -20.27 -5.75
C GLN A 19 2.92 -21.08 -6.44
N PRO A 20 2.84 -22.40 -6.18
CA PRO A 20 1.95 -23.30 -6.92
C PRO A 20 0.47 -23.20 -6.49
N TYR A 21 0.15 -22.36 -5.50
CA TYR A 21 -1.16 -22.34 -4.85
C TYR A 21 -1.90 -21.01 -5.09
N LEU A 22 -3.12 -21.10 -5.65
CA LEU A 22 -4.03 -19.96 -5.82
C LEU A 22 -4.81 -19.66 -4.53
N ASN A 23 -5.23 -20.70 -3.79
CA ASN A 23 -5.86 -20.57 -2.48
C ASN A 23 -4.80 -20.67 -1.38
N LEU A 24 -4.60 -19.59 -0.64
CA LEU A 24 -3.61 -19.43 0.42
C LEU A 24 -4.15 -19.84 1.80
N LYS A 25 -5.39 -20.36 1.85
CA LYS A 25 -5.98 -20.80 3.12
C LYS A 25 -5.28 -22.06 3.62
N GLY A 26 -4.60 -21.94 4.76
CA GLY A 26 -3.88 -23.04 5.40
C GLY A 26 -2.48 -23.31 4.83
N THR A 27 -1.96 -22.43 3.98
CA THR A 27 -0.58 -22.50 3.49
C THR A 27 0.37 -21.73 4.41
N ASP A 28 1.60 -22.23 4.55
CA ASP A 28 2.68 -21.47 5.17
C ASP A 28 3.27 -20.48 4.16
N LEU A 29 3.35 -19.20 4.53
CA LEU A 29 3.83 -18.13 3.67
C LEU A 29 4.93 -17.34 4.37
N GLU A 30 6.00 -17.05 3.64
CA GLU A 30 7.02 -16.08 4.07
C GLU A 30 6.41 -14.67 4.06
N LEU A 31 6.43 -13.99 5.20
CA LEU A 31 5.93 -12.61 5.34
C LEU A 31 7.08 -11.60 5.22
N ALA A 32 7.82 -11.66 4.10
CA ALA A 32 8.89 -10.71 3.79
C ALA A 32 8.58 -10.00 2.46
N ARG A 33 8.68 -8.66 2.44
CA ARG A 33 8.71 -7.89 1.19
C ARG A 33 10.16 -7.78 0.72
N ARG A 34 10.41 -8.16 -0.53
CA ARG A 34 11.69 -7.94 -1.23
C ARG A 34 11.42 -7.01 -2.43
N ASN A 35 12.39 -6.18 -2.82
CA ASN A 35 12.29 -5.26 -3.98
C ASN A 35 12.08 -5.95 -5.35
N SER A 36 11.89 -7.27 -5.38
CA SER A 36 11.57 -8.03 -6.60
C SER A 36 10.38 -8.98 -6.41
N GLN A 37 9.60 -8.78 -5.34
CA GLN A 37 8.40 -9.57 -5.04
C GLN A 37 7.19 -8.64 -4.99
N GLY A 38 6.53 -8.51 -6.14
CA GLY A 38 5.29 -7.75 -6.28
C GLY A 38 4.19 -8.38 -5.45
N SER A 39 3.94 -7.80 -4.27
CA SER A 39 2.98 -8.34 -3.32
C SER A 39 1.68 -7.56 -3.38
N VAL A 40 0.82 -7.80 -4.37
CA VAL A 40 -0.49 -7.13 -4.44
C VAL A 40 -1.39 -7.74 -3.36
N PRO A 41 -1.67 -7.04 -2.25
CA PRO A 41 -2.66 -7.52 -1.29
C PRO A 41 -4.01 -7.30 -1.98
N PHE A 42 -4.60 -8.37 -2.50
CA PHE A 42 -5.88 -8.37 -3.22
C PHE A 42 -7.08 -8.01 -2.32
N ALA A 43 -6.83 -7.35 -1.19
CA ALA A 43 -7.74 -7.19 -0.08
C ALA A 43 -7.72 -5.78 0.53
N ILE A 44 -7.31 -4.75 -0.24
CA ILE A 44 -7.17 -3.35 0.23
C ILE A 44 -8.49 -2.56 0.32
N SER A 45 -9.59 -3.27 0.61
CA SER A 45 -10.79 -2.61 1.15
C SER A 45 -11.39 -3.32 2.36
N LEU A 46 -10.73 -4.31 2.93
CA LEU A 46 -11.17 -4.90 4.19
C LEU A 46 -10.40 -4.30 5.37
N ARG A 47 -11.14 -3.80 6.37
CA ARG A 47 -10.58 -3.33 7.65
C ARG A 47 -9.59 -4.35 8.23
N GLY A 48 -9.94 -5.64 8.16
CA GLY A 48 -9.10 -6.73 8.67
C GLY A 48 -7.74 -6.88 7.98
N VAL A 49 -7.60 -6.50 6.71
CA VAL A 49 -6.31 -6.58 6.00
C VAL A 49 -5.40 -5.43 6.37
N ARG A 50 -5.95 -4.21 6.51
CA ARG A 50 -5.19 -3.06 7.02
C ARG A 50 -4.67 -3.33 8.44
N GLU A 51 -5.54 -3.84 9.31
CA GLU A 51 -5.20 -4.24 10.68
C GLU A 51 -4.13 -5.34 10.70
N PHE A 52 -4.24 -6.33 9.82
CA PHE A 52 -3.24 -7.38 9.70
C PHE A 52 -1.87 -6.84 9.28
N VAL A 53 -1.80 -6.01 8.23
CA VAL A 53 -0.53 -5.43 7.76
C VAL A 53 0.07 -4.53 8.84
N TRP A 54 -0.75 -3.66 9.45
CA TRP A 54 -0.31 -2.80 10.54
C TRP A 54 0.20 -3.61 11.74
N SER A 55 -0.53 -4.63 12.20
CA SER A 55 -0.11 -5.41 13.39
C SER A 55 1.26 -6.09 13.20
N ASN A 56 1.56 -6.56 11.98
CA ASN A 56 2.87 -7.09 11.64
C ASN A 56 3.94 -5.99 11.64
N ALA A 57 3.68 -4.85 10.99
CA ALA A 57 4.61 -3.73 11.01
C ALA A 57 4.85 -3.20 12.43
N LYS A 58 3.80 -3.17 13.26
CA LYS A 58 3.87 -2.72 14.64
C LYS A 58 4.82 -3.60 15.46
N LYS A 59 4.53 -4.90 15.49
CA LYS A 59 5.30 -5.89 16.25
C LYS A 59 6.79 -5.90 15.86
N ASN A 60 7.07 -5.74 14.57
CA ASN A 60 8.42 -5.92 14.05
C ASN A 60 9.22 -4.63 13.97
N TYR A 61 8.58 -3.46 13.88
CA TYR A 61 9.24 -2.17 13.67
C TYR A 61 8.80 -1.11 14.67
N TYR A 62 7.49 -0.86 14.79
CA TYR A 62 6.98 0.23 15.62
C TYR A 62 7.31 0.07 17.10
N ASP A 63 7.12 -1.14 17.63
CA ASP A 63 7.41 -1.51 19.02
C ASP A 63 8.91 -1.48 19.30
N ARG A 64 9.74 -1.41 18.25
CA ARG A 64 11.20 -1.28 18.32
C ARG A 64 11.67 0.16 18.12
N GLY A 65 10.74 1.13 18.09
CA GLY A 65 11.05 2.56 18.04
C GLY A 65 10.99 3.19 16.64
N ILE A 66 10.67 2.45 15.58
CA ILE A 66 10.49 3.04 14.25
C ILE A 66 9.15 3.81 14.21
N LYS A 67 9.18 5.07 13.76
CA LYS A 67 8.01 5.98 13.79
C LYS A 67 7.61 6.56 12.44
N ILE A 68 8.35 6.24 11.38
CA ILE A 68 8.08 6.65 10.00
C ILE A 68 8.22 5.41 9.13
N PHE A 69 7.24 5.15 8.28
CA PHE A 69 7.24 4.03 7.36
C PHE A 69 7.39 4.50 5.93
N TRP A 70 8.16 3.74 5.16
CA TRP A 70 8.21 3.84 3.72
C TRP A 70 7.22 2.84 3.12
N LEU A 71 6.10 3.38 2.64
CA LEU A 71 4.99 2.67 2.02
C LEU A 71 5.22 2.62 0.52
N ASP A 72 6.20 1.82 0.13
CA ASP A 72 6.54 1.60 -1.27
C ASP A 72 5.49 0.74 -1.99
N GLU A 73 5.49 0.77 -3.32
CA GLU A 73 4.57 -0.02 -4.15
C GLU A 73 3.09 0.32 -3.89
N ALA A 74 2.78 1.61 -3.88
CA ALA A 74 1.49 2.12 -3.41
C ALA A 74 0.44 2.30 -4.51
N GLU A 75 0.74 2.01 -5.77
CA GLU A 75 -0.19 2.09 -6.91
C GLU A 75 -1.30 1.03 -6.84
N PRO A 76 -1.02 -0.28 -6.62
CA PRO A 76 0.26 -1.01 -6.47
C PRO A 76 0.96 -1.34 -7.79
N GLU A 77 2.27 -1.58 -7.77
CA GLU A 77 3.01 -1.98 -8.97
C GLU A 77 2.68 -3.41 -9.38
N TYR A 78 1.77 -3.53 -10.34
CA TYR A 78 1.51 -4.78 -11.02
C TYR A 78 2.64 -5.07 -11.99
N SER A 79 3.10 -6.32 -12.04
CA SER A 79 4.08 -6.72 -13.06
C SER A 79 3.51 -6.63 -14.48
N ILE A 80 2.19 -6.68 -14.62
CA ILE A 80 1.46 -6.37 -15.86
C ILE A 80 0.28 -5.48 -15.48
N TYR A 81 0.22 -4.27 -16.02
CA TYR A 81 -0.87 -3.31 -15.76
C TYR A 81 -2.12 -3.59 -16.61
N ASP A 82 -2.62 -4.83 -16.52
CA ASP A 82 -3.92 -5.21 -17.10
C ASP A 82 -5.00 -5.07 -16.01
N PHE A 83 -5.61 -3.88 -15.94
CA PHE A 83 -6.55 -3.57 -14.86
C PHE A 83 -7.85 -4.39 -14.92
N ASP A 84 -8.22 -4.95 -16.07
CA ASP A 84 -9.47 -5.72 -16.25
C ASP A 84 -9.42 -7.06 -15.51
N ILE A 85 -8.23 -7.66 -15.40
CA ILE A 85 -8.04 -8.97 -14.78
C ILE A 85 -7.93 -8.91 -13.25
N TYR A 86 -7.79 -7.70 -12.68
CA TYR A 86 -7.67 -7.51 -11.24
C TYR A 86 -8.99 -7.11 -10.60
N ARG A 87 -9.20 -7.57 -9.37
CA ARG A 87 -10.36 -7.21 -8.55
C ARG A 87 -9.90 -6.82 -7.15
N CYS A 88 -10.67 -5.95 -6.51
CA CYS A 88 -10.53 -5.56 -5.13
C CYS A 88 -11.82 -5.92 -4.39
N TYR A 89 -11.77 -5.85 -3.06
CA TYR A 89 -12.98 -6.09 -2.26
C TYR A 89 -14.11 -5.09 -2.60
N THR A 90 -13.77 -3.86 -2.99
CA THR A 90 -14.72 -2.82 -3.43
C THR A 90 -15.30 -3.02 -4.83
N GLY A 91 -14.78 -3.95 -5.64
CA GLY A 91 -15.22 -4.15 -7.02
C GLY A 91 -14.08 -4.46 -7.98
N GLY A 92 -14.37 -4.39 -9.29
CA GLY A 92 -13.33 -4.51 -10.32
C GLY A 92 -12.27 -3.41 -10.16
N ASN A 93 -11.01 -3.71 -10.51
CA ASN A 93 -9.93 -2.73 -10.38
C ASN A 93 -10.18 -1.52 -11.29
N MET A 94 -10.75 -1.74 -12.49
CA MET A 94 -11.22 -0.66 -13.37
C MET A 94 -12.21 0.33 -12.72
N GLN A 95 -12.97 -0.12 -11.73
CA GLN A 95 -13.98 0.71 -11.07
C GLN A 95 -13.43 1.40 -9.82
N THR A 96 -12.52 0.74 -9.10
CA THR A 96 -12.18 1.14 -7.73
C THR A 96 -10.68 1.20 -7.43
N GLY A 97 -9.81 0.84 -8.37
CA GLY A 97 -8.38 0.64 -8.17
C GLY A 97 -7.65 1.85 -7.60
N ASN A 98 -7.95 3.05 -8.10
CA ASN A 98 -7.26 4.28 -7.72
C ASN A 98 -7.40 4.63 -6.22
N ILE A 99 -8.35 4.04 -5.48
CA ILE A 99 -8.48 4.28 -4.04
C ILE A 99 -7.38 3.60 -3.22
N PHE A 100 -6.68 2.62 -3.80
CA PHE A 100 -5.70 1.78 -3.14
C PHE A 100 -4.63 2.56 -2.33
N PRO A 101 -3.88 3.50 -2.91
CA PRO A 101 -2.83 4.23 -2.17
C PRO A 101 -3.35 4.94 -0.93
N LYS A 102 -4.57 5.48 -1.01
CA LYS A 102 -5.22 6.16 0.12
C LYS A 102 -5.52 5.18 1.25
N GLU A 103 -6.06 4.01 0.93
CA GLU A 103 -6.37 2.98 1.93
C GLU A 103 -5.09 2.37 2.52
N TYR A 104 -4.02 2.31 1.75
CA TYR A 104 -2.71 1.89 2.23
C TYR A 104 -2.14 2.89 3.26
N ALA A 105 -2.12 4.18 2.93
CA ALA A 105 -1.73 5.25 3.86
C ALA A 105 -2.61 5.26 5.12
N ARG A 106 -3.94 5.13 4.94
CA ARG A 106 -4.92 5.08 6.02
C ARG A 106 -4.62 3.98 7.02
N GLY A 107 -4.27 2.78 6.55
CA GLY A 107 -4.00 1.62 7.42
C GLY A 107 -2.87 1.88 8.42
N PHE A 108 -1.78 2.47 7.95
CA PHE A 108 -0.65 2.83 8.81
C PHE A 108 -0.98 4.03 9.69
N TYR A 109 -1.61 5.07 9.14
CA TYR A 109 -1.97 6.26 9.90
C TYR A 109 -2.92 5.96 11.06
N GLU A 110 -4.02 5.24 10.80
CA GLU A 110 -4.98 4.84 11.85
C GLU A 110 -4.31 3.93 12.88
N GLY A 111 -3.45 3.01 12.43
CA GLY A 111 -2.68 2.13 13.31
C GLY A 111 -1.74 2.90 14.25
N MET A 112 -0.90 3.78 13.71
CA MET A 112 0.02 4.60 14.50
C MET A 112 -0.72 5.55 15.45
N ARG A 113 -1.84 6.11 15.01
CA ARG A 113 -2.70 6.97 15.83
C ARG A 113 -3.33 6.22 17.00
N ALA A 114 -3.74 4.97 16.79
CA ALA A 114 -4.29 4.12 17.85
C ALA A 114 -3.25 3.82 18.95
N GLU A 115 -1.96 3.80 18.59
CA GLU A 115 -0.84 3.69 19.54
C GLU A 115 -0.44 5.04 20.18
N GLY A 116 -1.24 6.08 19.99
CA GLY A 116 -1.03 7.41 20.58
C GLY A 116 0.01 8.29 19.87
N GLN A 117 0.52 7.90 18.69
CA GLN A 117 1.43 8.78 17.95
C GLN A 117 0.70 10.01 17.42
N THR A 118 1.34 11.17 17.58
CA THR A 118 0.92 12.45 16.99
C THR A 118 1.88 12.85 15.88
N ASN A 119 1.49 13.81 15.03
CA ASN A 119 2.31 14.30 13.91
C ASN A 119 2.80 13.17 12.98
N ILE A 120 1.89 12.27 12.61
CA ILE A 120 2.20 11.11 11.79
C ILE A 120 2.44 11.54 10.34
N ILE A 121 3.59 11.13 9.80
CA ILE A 121 3.93 11.25 8.39
C ILE A 121 4.59 9.94 7.94
N ASN A 122 4.24 9.47 6.74
CA ASN A 122 4.80 8.29 6.11
C ASN A 122 5.12 8.59 4.65
N HIS A 123 6.23 8.06 4.16
CA HIS A 123 6.70 8.23 2.80
C HIS A 123 5.96 7.25 1.88
N ILE A 124 5.25 7.69 0.83
CA ILE A 124 4.38 6.83 0.00
C ILE A 124 4.49 7.15 -1.50
N ARG A 125 4.47 6.13 -2.37
CA ARG A 125 4.80 6.29 -3.81
C ARG A 125 3.67 6.89 -4.63
N CYS A 126 2.44 6.64 -4.19
CA CYS A 126 1.24 6.96 -4.92
C CYS A 126 0.18 7.50 -3.95
N THR A 127 -0.79 8.24 -4.47
CA THR A 127 -1.82 8.89 -3.68
C THR A 127 -3.14 8.95 -4.44
N TRP A 128 -4.22 9.18 -3.70
CA TRP A 128 -5.52 9.55 -4.25
C TRP A 128 -6.14 10.70 -3.48
N ALA A 129 -7.23 11.26 -4.03
CA ALA A 129 -7.95 12.36 -3.42
C ALA A 129 -8.27 12.11 -1.92
N GLY A 130 -7.79 13.03 -1.08
CA GLY A 130 -7.99 12.99 0.36
C GLY A 130 -6.90 12.27 1.16
N SER A 131 -5.83 11.74 0.53
CA SER A 131 -4.75 11.03 1.26
C SER A 131 -3.91 11.94 2.17
N GLN A 132 -3.91 13.26 1.94
CA GLN A 132 -3.22 14.23 2.79
C GLN A 132 -3.67 14.16 4.27
N ARG A 133 -4.90 13.71 4.53
CA ARG A 133 -5.41 13.52 5.91
C ARG A 133 -4.76 12.36 6.67
N TYR A 134 -4.01 11.51 5.96
CA TYR A 134 -3.34 10.33 6.49
C TYR A 134 -1.81 10.48 6.49
N GLY A 135 -1.30 11.72 6.46
CA GLY A 135 0.13 12.00 6.53
C GLY A 135 0.94 11.38 5.40
N ALA A 136 0.38 11.35 4.20
CA ALA A 136 1.03 10.86 2.99
C ALA A 136 2.05 11.90 2.48
N LEU A 137 3.35 11.64 2.68
CA LEU A 137 4.47 12.35 2.06
C LEU A 137 4.80 11.66 0.75
N VAL A 138 4.43 12.27 -0.39
CA VAL A 138 4.51 11.62 -1.69
C VAL A 138 5.85 11.91 -2.39
N TRP A 139 6.42 10.92 -3.07
CA TRP A 139 7.60 11.13 -3.93
C TRP A 139 7.37 10.70 -5.38
N GLY A 140 8.24 11.18 -6.28
CA GLY A 140 8.10 11.03 -7.73
C GLY A 140 8.34 9.63 -8.32
N GLY A 141 8.49 8.59 -7.50
CA GLY A 141 8.75 7.22 -7.96
C GLY A 141 10.14 7.02 -8.57
N ASP A 142 10.25 5.96 -9.37
CA ASP A 142 11.51 5.49 -9.95
C ASP A 142 11.81 6.20 -11.28
N ILE A 143 12.32 7.42 -11.18
CA ILE A 143 12.68 8.25 -12.34
C ILE A 143 14.13 8.10 -12.75
N ALA A 144 14.42 8.31 -14.04
CA ALA A 144 15.79 8.34 -14.53
C ALA A 144 16.55 9.57 -14.03
N SER A 145 17.85 9.41 -13.74
CA SER A 145 18.76 10.51 -13.39
C SER A 145 19.10 11.38 -14.60
N SER A 146 18.21 12.31 -14.95
CA SER A 146 18.37 13.20 -16.11
C SER A 146 17.82 14.60 -15.87
N TRP A 147 18.30 15.59 -16.63
CA TRP A 147 17.80 16.96 -16.57
C TRP A 147 16.34 17.09 -16.99
N SER A 148 15.87 16.25 -17.91
CA SER A 148 14.45 16.20 -18.28
C SER A 148 13.60 15.67 -17.13
N SER A 149 14.02 14.61 -16.45
CA SER A 149 13.32 14.12 -15.24
C SER A 149 13.26 15.20 -14.16
N PHE A 150 14.37 15.90 -13.89
CA PHE A 150 14.39 16.99 -12.91
C PHE A 150 13.38 18.11 -13.25
N ARG A 151 13.32 18.52 -14.52
CA ARG A 151 12.32 19.50 -14.98
C ARG A 151 10.89 19.00 -14.79
N ASN A 152 10.63 17.74 -15.11
CA ASN A 152 9.29 17.14 -14.98
C ASN A 152 8.85 17.07 -13.51
N GLN A 153 9.77 16.77 -12.59
CA GLN A 153 9.47 16.70 -11.15
C GLN A 153 9.06 18.06 -10.57
N LEU A 154 9.60 19.17 -11.08
CA LEU A 154 9.16 20.50 -10.66
C LEU A 154 7.68 20.74 -10.99
N ALA A 155 7.26 20.41 -12.22
CA ALA A 155 5.87 20.55 -12.63
C ALA A 155 4.97 19.58 -11.84
N ALA A 156 5.38 18.31 -11.74
CA ALA A 156 4.63 17.29 -11.00
C ALA A 156 4.41 17.69 -9.53
N GLY A 157 5.43 18.22 -8.85
CA GLY A 157 5.32 18.66 -7.46
C GLY A 157 4.34 19.84 -7.29
N LEU A 158 4.35 20.81 -8.21
CA LEU A 158 3.41 21.93 -8.18
C LEU A 158 1.97 21.47 -8.42
N ASP A 159 1.75 20.57 -9.38
CA ASP A 159 0.43 20.01 -9.68
C ASP A 159 -0.10 19.18 -8.50
N MET A 160 0.76 18.41 -7.83
CA MET A 160 0.42 17.67 -6.60
C MET A 160 0.00 18.59 -5.46
N TRP A 161 0.71 19.71 -5.29
CA TRP A 161 0.35 20.73 -4.31
C TRP A 161 -1.02 21.35 -4.62
N LEU A 162 -1.27 21.70 -5.89
CA LEU A 162 -2.57 22.21 -6.36
C LEU A 162 -3.70 21.16 -6.20
N ALA A 163 -3.39 19.88 -6.35
CA ALA A 163 -4.31 18.77 -6.08
C ALA A 163 -4.61 18.55 -4.58
N GLY A 164 -4.04 19.36 -3.70
CA GLY A 164 -4.28 19.32 -2.25
C GLY A 164 -3.46 18.26 -1.52
N ILE A 165 -2.34 17.84 -2.11
CA ILE A 165 -1.33 16.97 -1.48
C ILE A 165 -0.10 17.84 -1.16
N PRO A 166 -0.01 18.41 0.06
CA PRO A 166 0.99 19.42 0.37
C PRO A 166 2.36 18.85 0.77
N TRP A 167 2.45 17.53 0.99
CA TRP A 167 3.65 16.82 1.43
C TRP A 167 4.10 15.85 0.35
#